data_AF-A0A5K0XNK0-F1
#
_entry.id   AF-A0A5K0XNK0-F1
#
_cell.length_a   1.000
_cell.length_b   1.000
_cell.length_c   1.000
_cell.angle_alpha   90.00
_cell.angle_beta   90.00
_cell.angle_gamma   90.00
#
_symmetry.space_group_name_H-M   'P 1'
#
loop_
_entity.id
_entity.type
_entity.pdbx_description
1 polymer ?
#
loop_
_entity_poly.entity_id
_entity_poly.type
_entity_poly.pdbx_seq_one_letter_code
_entity_poly.pdbx_strand_id
1 'polypeptide(L)' 'GIQVHVKSIYIEGRSQPSENQFFFAYRIRITNNSERPVQLLRRHWIITDGHGKTEH' A
#
# COMPACT_ATOMS: atom_id res chain seq x y z
N GLY A 1 -0.40 -2.60 -21.20
CA GLY A 1 0.52 -2.09 -20.15
C GLY A 1 0.19 -2.71 -18.79
N ILE A 2 0.89 -2.33 -17.72
CA ILE A 2 0.62 -2.85 -16.35
C ILE A 2 -0.20 -1.83 -15.57
N GLN A 3 -1.36 -2.25 -15.07
CA GLN A 3 -2.24 -1.41 -14.26
C GLN A 3 -2.17 -1.84 -12.80
N VAL A 4 -1.98 -0.90 -11.90
CA VAL A 4 -1.93 -1.14 -10.45
C VAL A 4 -3.06 -0.37 -9.79
N HIS A 5 -3.94 -1.08 -9.09
CA HIS A 5 -4.98 -0.49 -8.25
C HIS A 5 -4.72 -0.80 -6.78
N VAL A 6 -4.86 0.21 -5.94
CA VAL A 6 -4.67 0.08 -4.49
C VAL A 6 -5.93 0.57 -3.79
N LYS A 7 -6.37 -0.17 -2.77
CA LYS A 7 -7.36 0.31 -1.80
C LYS A 7 -6.77 0.16 -0.39
N SER A 8 -6.76 1.23 0.37
CA SER A 8 -6.39 1.24 1.79
C SER A 8 -7.64 1.26 2.66
N ILE A 9 -7.56 0.64 3.83
CA ILE A 9 -8.64 0.56 4.81
C ILE A 9 -8.03 0.73 6.20
N TYR A 10 -8.55 1.69 6.96
CA TYR A 10 -8.23 1.83 8.38
C TYR A 10 -8.92 0.73 9.19
N ILE A 11 -8.19 0.07 10.07
CA ILE A 11 -8.71 -1.02 10.92
C ILE A 11 -8.75 -0.52 12.36
N GLU A 12 -9.91 -0.01 12.75
CA GLU A 12 -10.13 0.55 14.08
C GLU A 12 -9.82 -0.44 15.21
N GLY A 13 -10.29 -1.68 15.10
CA GLY A 13 -10.07 -2.72 16.13
C GLY A 13 -8.61 -3.17 16.32
N ARG A 14 -7.67 -2.67 15.50
CA ARG A 14 -6.23 -2.89 15.66
C ARG A 14 -5.44 -1.60 15.90
N SER A 15 -6.14 -0.48 16.03
CA SER A 15 -5.54 0.84 16.20
C SER A 15 -5.71 1.31 17.64
N GLN A 16 -4.78 2.13 18.11
CA GLN A 16 -4.84 2.82 19.40
C GLN A 16 -4.58 4.32 19.16
N PRO A 17 -5.60 5.07 18.69
CA PRO A 17 -5.41 6.48 18.32
C PRO A 17 -4.92 7.37 19.48
N SER A 18 -5.33 7.06 20.72
CA SER A 18 -4.86 7.75 21.93
C SER A 18 -3.35 7.61 22.16
N GLU A 19 -2.73 6.57 21.60
CA GLU A 19 -1.28 6.30 21.66
C GLU A 19 -0.56 6.64 20.35
N ASN A 20 -1.22 7.34 19.42
CA ASN A 20 -0.73 7.62 18.07
C ASN A 20 -0.37 6.37 17.24
N GLN A 21 -1.03 5.23 17.50
CA GLN A 21 -0.83 3.99 16.75
C GLN A 21 -2.01 3.73 15.81
N PHE A 22 -1.76 3.69 14.50
CA PHE A 22 -2.80 3.53 13.48
C PHE A 22 -2.51 2.33 12.59
N PHE A 23 -3.47 1.43 12.45
CA PHE A 23 -3.34 0.25 11.62
C PHE A 23 -4.13 0.41 10.32
N PHE A 24 -3.42 0.27 9.20
CA PHE A 24 -4.02 0.28 7.86
C PHE A 24 -3.74 -1.05 7.16
N ALA A 25 -4.78 -1.64 6.58
CA ALA A 25 -4.66 -2.72 5.62
C ALA A 25 -4.70 -2.16 4.20
N TYR A 26 -4.00 -2.79 3.27
CA TYR A 26 -4.06 -2.44 1.85
C TYR A 26 -4.30 -3.67 0.98
N ARG A 27 -5.10 -3.48 -0.08
CA ARG A 27 -5.29 -4.48 -1.14
C ARG A 27 -4.77 -3.92 -2.45
N ILE A 28 -3.77 -4.60 -3.01
CA ILE A 28 -3.16 -4.25 -4.29
C ILE A 28 -3.62 -5.25 -5.34
N ARG A 29 -4.14 -4.74 -6.45
CA ARG A 29 -4.44 -5.53 -7.65
C ARG A 29 -3.52 -5.07 -8.78
N ILE A 30 -2.66 -5.97 -9.24
CA ILE A 30 -1.80 -5.77 -10.41
C ILE A 30 -2.44 -6.51 -11.56
N THR A 31 -2.70 -5.81 -12.68
CA THR A 31 -3.31 -6.38 -13.88
C THR A 31 -2.39 -6.15 -15.07
N ASN A 32 -1.99 -7.25 -15.72
CA ASN A 32 -1.24 -7.21 -16.97
C ASN A 32 -2.21 -7.09 -18.15
N ASN A 33 -2.36 -5.89 -18.71
CA ASN A 33 -3.16 -5.62 -19.92
C ASN A 33 -2.25 -5.64 -21.17
N SER A 34 -1.33 -6.61 -21.26
CA SER A 34 -0.47 -6.79 -22.44
C SER A 34 -0.54 -8.24 -22.91
N GLU A 35 -0.15 -8.46 -24.17
CA GLU A 35 -0.19 -9.78 -24.80
C GLU A 35 0.95 -10.70 -24.35
N ARG A 36 1.95 -10.18 -23.64
CA ARG A 36 3.11 -10.94 -23.18
C ARG A 36 3.04 -11.19 -21.67
N PRO A 37 3.44 -12.38 -21.20
CA PRO A 37 3.63 -12.63 -19.78
C PRO A 37 4.65 -11.66 -19.18
N VAL A 38 4.43 -11.29 -17.92
CA VAL A 38 5.33 -10.43 -17.15
C VAL A 38 5.50 -10.98 -15.75
N GLN A 39 6.58 -10.58 -15.10
CA GLN A 39 6.87 -10.93 -13.71
C GLN A 39 7.17 -9.68 -12.90
N LEU A 40 6.55 -9.55 -11.73
CA LEU A 40 6.95 -8.54 -10.76
C LEU A 40 8.23 -9.01 -10.06
N LEU A 41 9.34 -8.31 -10.28
CA LEU A 41 10.62 -8.69 -9.68
C LEU A 41 10.85 -8.03 -8.32
N ARG A 42 10.47 -6.76 -8.18
CA ARG A 42 10.75 -5.95 -6.99
C ARG A 42 9.59 -5.00 -6.72
N ARG A 43 9.48 -4.61 -5.45
CA ARG A 43 8.59 -3.54 -4.96
C ARG A 43 9.41 -2.62 -4.06
N HIS A 44 9.09 -1.33 -4.08
CA HIS A 44 9.67 -0.32 -3.20
C HIS A 44 8.51 0.55 -2.72
N TRP A 45 8.38 0.70 -1.40
CA TRP A 45 7.36 1.54 -0.80
C TRP A 45 8.02 2.79 -0.25
N ILE A 46 7.34 3.91 -0.37
CA ILE A 46 7.68 5.12 0.37
C ILE A 46 6.40 5.48 1.10
N ILE A 47 6.41 5.31 2.42
CA ILE A 47 5.26 5.64 3.27
C ILE A 47 5.58 6.97 3.93
N THR A 48 4.70 7.95 3.78
CA THR A 48 4.83 9.26 4.43
C THR A 48 3.77 9.35 5.51
N ASP A 49 4.19 9.65 6.74
CA ASP A 49 3.27 9.84 7.85
C ASP A 49 2.59 11.22 7.81
N GLY A 50 1.69 11.47 8.76
CA GLY A 50 0.96 12.75 8.85
C GLY A 50 1.83 13.96 9.18
N HIS A 51 3.09 13.76 9.60
CA HIS A 51 4.06 14.82 9.91
C HIS A 51 5.10 15.01 8.81
N GLY A 52 4.98 14.29 7.69
CA GLY A 52 5.89 14.38 6.55
C GLY A 52 7.17 13.56 6.70
N LYS A 53 7.30 12.73 7.73
CA LYS A 53 8.41 11.78 7.86
C LYS A 53 8.18 10.61 6.90
N THR A 54 9.23 10.25 6.16
CA THR A 54 9.20 9.16 5.19
C THR A 54 9.89 7.92 5.72
N GLU A 55 9.29 6.76 5.47
CA GLU A 55 9.85 5.44 5.70
C GLU A 55 10.04 4.73 4.35
N HIS A 56 11.18 4.06 4.17
CA HIS A 56 11.61 3.38 2.95
C HIS A 56 11.62 1.85 3.13
#